data_AF-A0A6G3Q4S7-F1
#
_entry.id   AF-A0A6G3Q4S7-F1
#
_cell.length_a   1.000
_cell.length_b   1.000
_cell.length_c   1.000
_cell.angle_alpha   90.00
_cell.angle_beta   90.00
_cell.angle_gamma   90.00
#
_symmetry.space_group_name_H-M   'P 1'
#
loop_
_entity.id
_entity.type
_entity.pdbx_description
1 polymer ?
#
loop_
_entity_poly.entity_id
_entity_poly.type
_entity_poly.pdbx_seq_one_letter_code
_entity_poly.pdbx_strand_id
1 'polypeptide(L)'
;MNYNTKRRVAALLAVPALMFTAACGGSDDSDKNNSDAAEGVAQVKGKVGAEPEISVPKGAKPSAKTVTKTLSEGSGSAIKASDFVRLDWTVEKWGGNQALSGTWTAATAGDKTPRRQSVEQVGKQSQQLPESILNAVKGKKPGSRILVQGTAGDLLGENLNPSAGLAAKDVLIWVIDPVGADAVDVKAEAEGTQAASEAGLPEVKAPSQKAATITVPKGVKAPKDLEQQVLIKGSGKKVEAGQGLIAQYTGVKWEDGAKFDSSWDHGGATAFQIGTGSVVTGWDKGLVGKNVGDRVLLVIPPSLGYGASPSSELAKNTLVFVVDILGTV
;
A
#
# COMPACT_ATOMS: atom_id res chain seq x y z
N MET A 1 -43.04 -11.12 -43.02
CA MET A 1 -44.52 -11.25 -42.92
C MET A 1 -44.85 -12.70 -42.60
N ASN A 2 -45.09 -13.01 -41.33
CA ASN A 2 -46.15 -13.91 -40.86
C ASN A 2 -46.02 -14.08 -39.34
N TYR A 3 -47.08 -13.62 -38.68
CA TYR A 3 -47.41 -13.81 -37.28
C TYR A 3 -47.80 -15.26 -37.00
N ASN A 4 -47.50 -15.75 -35.79
CA ASN A 4 -48.41 -16.45 -34.87
C ASN A 4 -47.60 -17.30 -33.87
N THR A 5 -48.01 -17.61 -32.64
CA THR A 5 -48.91 -17.06 -31.62
C THR A 5 -48.60 -17.87 -30.35
N LYS A 6 -48.61 -17.23 -29.19
CA LYS A 6 -48.37 -17.83 -27.86
C LYS A 6 -49.36 -18.97 -27.55
N ARG A 7 -48.93 -19.96 -26.76
CA ARG A 7 -49.76 -20.56 -25.70
C ARG A 7 -48.91 -21.13 -24.56
N ARG A 8 -49.22 -20.66 -23.35
CA ARG A 8 -48.73 -21.12 -22.05
C ARG A 8 -49.48 -22.40 -21.66
N VAL A 9 -48.80 -23.36 -21.07
CA VAL A 9 -49.40 -24.37 -20.19
C VAL A 9 -48.50 -24.51 -18.97
N ALA A 10 -49.04 -24.16 -17.80
CA ALA A 10 -48.51 -24.53 -16.51
C ALA A 10 -49.14 -25.87 -16.11
N ALA A 11 -48.35 -26.79 -15.57
CA ALA A 11 -48.85 -27.96 -14.87
C ALA A 11 -47.95 -28.22 -13.65
N LEU A 12 -48.53 -27.97 -12.48
CA LEU A 12 -48.14 -28.50 -11.18
C LEU A 12 -48.34 -30.03 -11.13
N LEU A 13 -47.59 -30.70 -10.25
CA LEU A 13 -47.81 -32.02 -9.57
C LEU A 13 -46.44 -32.71 -9.44
N ALA A 14 -46.07 -33.49 -8.43
CA ALA A 14 -46.50 -33.77 -7.06
C ALA A 14 -45.36 -34.63 -6.48
N VAL A 15 -45.00 -34.41 -5.22
CA VAL A 15 -44.03 -35.21 -4.46
C VAL A 15 -44.68 -36.53 -4.04
N PRO A 16 -43.93 -37.65 -4.00
CA PRO A 16 -44.18 -38.70 -3.03
C PRO A 16 -43.00 -38.88 -2.07
N ALA A 17 -43.33 -38.78 -0.78
CA ALA A 17 -42.54 -39.22 0.34
C ALA A 17 -42.47 -40.76 0.39
N LEU A 18 -41.31 -41.29 0.77
CA LEU A 18 -41.12 -42.68 1.17
C LEU A 18 -40.40 -42.71 2.52
N MET A 19 -41.04 -43.35 3.50
CA MET A 19 -40.61 -43.60 4.88
C MET A 19 -40.85 -45.08 5.20
N PHE A 20 -40.18 -45.53 6.27
CA PHE A 20 -40.11 -46.88 6.88
C PHE A 20 -38.97 -47.76 6.31
N THR A 21 -38.08 -48.34 7.12
CA THR A 21 -38.30 -49.05 8.39
C THR A 21 -37.15 -48.92 9.40
N ALA A 22 -37.49 -49.02 10.69
CA ALA A 22 -36.59 -49.16 11.82
C ALA A 22 -35.91 -50.55 11.88
N ALA A 23 -34.67 -50.59 12.34
CA ALA A 23 -34.02 -51.76 12.90
C ALA A 23 -33.30 -51.34 14.19
N CYS A 24 -33.71 -51.90 15.32
CA CYS A 24 -33.01 -51.84 16.60
C CYS A 24 -32.13 -53.09 16.75
N GLY A 25 -30.92 -52.93 17.28
CA GLY A 25 -30.17 -54.04 17.87
C GLY A 25 -28.68 -53.75 18.09
N GLY A 26 -28.27 -53.69 19.36
CA GLY A 26 -26.92 -54.07 19.78
C GLY A 26 -25.98 -52.94 20.21
N SER A 27 -25.95 -52.68 21.52
CA SER A 27 -24.97 -51.92 22.28
C SER A 27 -23.56 -52.54 22.24
N ASP A 28 -22.51 -51.72 22.02
CA ASP A 28 -21.37 -51.63 22.94
C ASP A 28 -20.42 -50.44 22.62
N ASP A 29 -19.75 -50.01 23.67
CA ASP A 29 -19.08 -48.73 23.92
C ASP A 29 -17.91 -48.30 23.00
N SER A 30 -17.65 -46.98 23.09
CA SER A 30 -16.39 -46.26 22.85
C SER A 30 -16.10 -45.64 21.47
N ASP A 31 -17.06 -44.88 20.93
CA ASP A 31 -16.72 -43.81 19.99
C ASP A 31 -15.99 -42.68 20.74
N LYS A 32 -14.66 -42.69 20.60
CA LYS A 32 -13.83 -41.51 20.85
C LYS A 32 -14.36 -40.37 19.99
N ASN A 33 -14.91 -39.38 20.68
CA ASN A 33 -15.27 -38.06 20.19
C ASN A 33 -14.09 -37.44 19.41
N ASN A 34 -13.95 -37.77 18.13
CA ASN A 34 -13.23 -36.93 17.19
C ASN A 34 -14.20 -35.86 16.73
N SER A 35 -14.49 -34.91 17.63
CA SER A 35 -15.02 -33.63 17.19
C SER A 35 -13.88 -32.95 16.44
N ASP A 36 -13.83 -33.15 15.13
CA ASP A 36 -13.11 -32.25 14.23
C ASP A 36 -13.66 -30.86 14.53
N ALA A 37 -12.95 -30.11 15.38
CA ALA A 37 -13.32 -28.74 15.71
C ALA A 37 -13.37 -28.01 14.38
N ALA A 38 -14.57 -27.56 13.98
CA ALA A 38 -14.77 -26.89 12.70
C ALA A 38 -13.67 -25.84 12.53
N GLU A 39 -12.84 -26.02 11.50
CA GLU A 39 -11.71 -25.15 11.23
C GLU A 39 -12.20 -23.69 11.15
N GLY A 40 -11.71 -22.87 12.09
CA GLY A 40 -12.17 -21.52 12.31
C GLY A 40 -11.49 -20.53 11.38
N VAL A 41 -12.29 -19.66 10.77
CA VAL A 41 -11.82 -18.45 10.11
C VAL A 41 -12.25 -17.26 10.96
N ALA A 42 -11.36 -16.30 11.17
CA ALA A 42 -11.65 -15.09 11.92
C ALA A 42 -12.79 -14.29 11.27
N GLN A 43 -13.55 -13.61 12.11
CA GLN A 43 -14.61 -12.70 11.70
C GLN A 43 -14.09 -11.26 11.77
N VAL A 44 -14.49 -10.45 10.81
CA VAL A 44 -14.07 -9.05 10.72
C VAL A 44 -15.30 -8.17 10.61
N LYS A 45 -15.38 -7.15 11.47
CA LYS A 45 -16.42 -6.12 11.45
C LYS A 45 -15.81 -4.75 11.17
N GLY A 46 -16.68 -3.77 10.95
CA GLY A 46 -16.30 -2.40 10.61
C GLY A 46 -16.42 -2.12 9.11
N LYS A 47 -16.47 -0.83 8.77
CA LYS A 47 -16.53 -0.36 7.38
C LYS A 47 -15.13 -0.37 6.77
N VAL A 48 -15.05 -0.59 5.46
CA VAL A 48 -13.81 -0.41 4.69
C VAL A 48 -13.24 0.99 4.93
N GLY A 49 -11.93 1.10 5.15
CA GLY A 49 -11.23 2.35 5.44
C GLY A 49 -11.35 2.84 6.90
N ALA A 50 -12.14 2.15 7.73
CA ALA A 50 -12.12 2.29 9.19
C ALA A 50 -11.39 1.12 9.83
N GLU A 51 -10.89 1.32 11.06
CA GLU A 51 -10.23 0.25 11.81
C GLU A 51 -11.12 -0.98 11.95
N PRO A 52 -10.70 -2.16 11.45
CA PRO A 52 -11.51 -3.36 11.55
C PRO A 52 -11.46 -3.91 12.98
N GLU A 53 -12.60 -4.44 13.42
CA GLU A 53 -12.65 -5.25 14.64
C GLU A 53 -12.52 -6.72 14.24
N ILE A 54 -11.43 -7.36 14.68
CA ILE A 54 -11.16 -8.77 14.41
C ILE A 54 -11.61 -9.60 15.62
N SER A 55 -12.29 -10.72 15.37
CA SER A 55 -12.71 -11.65 16.41
C SER A 55 -12.57 -13.09 15.96
N VAL A 56 -12.20 -13.97 16.90
CA VAL A 56 -12.08 -15.41 16.65
C VAL A 56 -13.31 -16.13 17.22
N PRO A 57 -13.92 -17.09 16.52
CA PRO A 57 -15.05 -17.85 17.04
C PRO A 57 -14.67 -18.58 18.34
N LYS A 58 -15.52 -18.47 19.37
CA LYS A 58 -15.25 -19.05 20.69
C LYS A 58 -15.05 -20.57 20.59
N GLY A 59 -13.91 -21.05 21.09
CA GLY A 59 -13.58 -22.48 21.10
C GLY A 59 -13.16 -23.07 19.76
N ALA A 60 -13.10 -22.26 18.69
CA ALA A 60 -12.61 -22.72 17.40
C ALA A 60 -11.08 -22.80 17.38
N LYS A 61 -10.55 -23.83 16.72
CA LYS A 61 -9.15 -23.86 16.31
C LYS A 61 -9.02 -23.12 14.98
N PRO A 62 -7.92 -22.38 14.74
CA PRO A 62 -7.71 -21.75 13.44
C PRO A 62 -7.64 -22.82 12.34
N SER A 63 -8.04 -22.47 11.11
CA SER A 63 -7.85 -23.34 9.95
C SER A 63 -6.39 -23.77 9.81
N ALA A 64 -6.18 -25.03 9.43
CA ALA A 64 -4.86 -25.61 9.21
C ALA A 64 -4.24 -25.17 7.87
N LYS A 65 -5.00 -24.46 7.02
CA LYS A 65 -4.56 -23.96 5.72
C LYS A 65 -4.61 -22.44 5.70
N THR A 66 -3.81 -21.84 4.82
CA THR A 66 -3.95 -20.43 4.51
C THR A 66 -5.29 -20.17 3.81
N VAL A 67 -6.06 -19.24 4.38
CA VAL A 67 -7.38 -18.82 3.91
C VAL A 67 -7.29 -17.38 3.43
N THR A 68 -7.69 -17.12 2.18
CA THR A 68 -7.91 -15.76 1.67
C THR A 68 -9.38 -15.57 1.37
N LYS A 69 -10.00 -14.54 1.94
CA LYS A 69 -11.41 -14.20 1.72
C LYS A 69 -11.56 -12.73 1.37
N THR A 70 -12.35 -12.44 0.34
CA THR A 70 -12.86 -11.08 0.12
C THR A 70 -14.13 -10.93 0.94
N LEU A 71 -14.07 -10.07 1.95
CA LEU A 71 -15.15 -9.83 2.91
C LEU A 71 -16.13 -8.77 2.38
N SER A 72 -15.61 -7.80 1.62
CA SER A 72 -16.42 -6.86 0.84
C SER A 72 -15.72 -6.56 -0.48
N GLU A 73 -16.51 -6.45 -1.54
CA GLU A 73 -16.01 -6.12 -2.87
C GLU A 73 -16.00 -4.60 -3.07
N GLY A 74 -14.88 -4.11 -3.58
CA GLY A 74 -14.72 -2.73 -4.00
C GLY A 74 -15.31 -2.44 -5.38
N SER A 75 -14.97 -1.27 -5.91
CA SER A 75 -15.44 -0.82 -7.23
C SER A 75 -14.28 -0.35 -8.11
N GLY A 76 -14.56 -0.17 -9.39
CA GLY A 76 -13.53 0.18 -10.38
C GLY A 76 -12.78 -1.03 -10.94
N SER A 77 -11.61 -0.75 -11.51
CA SER A 77 -10.77 -1.75 -12.18
C SER A 77 -10.11 -2.69 -11.17
N ALA A 78 -9.91 -3.94 -11.59
CA ALA A 78 -9.14 -4.90 -10.80
C ALA A 78 -7.66 -4.50 -10.77
N ILE A 79 -7.05 -4.61 -9.58
CA ILE A 79 -5.62 -4.37 -9.34
C ILE A 79 -4.81 -5.43 -10.08
N LYS A 80 -3.85 -4.99 -10.88
CA LYS A 80 -2.99 -5.85 -11.70
C LYS A 80 -1.64 -6.08 -11.02
N ALA A 81 -0.85 -6.97 -11.61
CA ALA A 81 0.56 -7.08 -11.25
C ALA A 81 1.27 -5.76 -11.57
N SER A 82 2.21 -5.36 -10.71
CA SER A 82 3.02 -4.14 -10.85
C SER A 82 2.28 -2.80 -10.71
N ASP A 83 0.97 -2.81 -10.46
CA ASP A 83 0.23 -1.60 -10.08
C ASP A 83 0.79 -1.04 -8.76
N PHE A 84 0.79 0.28 -8.64
CA PHE A 84 0.99 0.95 -7.38
C PHE A 84 -0.33 0.94 -6.61
N VAL A 85 -0.27 0.66 -5.31
CA VAL A 85 -1.43 0.55 -4.45
C VAL A 85 -1.25 1.35 -3.18
N ARG A 86 -2.31 2.01 -2.72
CA ARG A 86 -2.39 2.60 -1.38
C ARG A 86 -3.26 1.72 -0.51
N LEU A 87 -2.71 1.26 0.60
CA LEU A 87 -3.27 0.21 1.44
C LEU A 87 -3.43 0.69 2.87
N ASP A 88 -4.54 0.26 3.45
CA ASP A 88 -4.72 0.19 4.89
C ASP A 88 -4.71 -1.28 5.31
N TRP A 89 -4.03 -1.58 6.41
CA TRP A 89 -3.93 -2.96 6.88
C TRP A 89 -3.68 -3.05 8.39
N THR A 90 -4.07 -4.19 8.96
CA THR A 90 -3.72 -4.59 10.33
C THR A 90 -3.45 -6.09 10.37
N VAL A 91 -2.62 -6.51 11.32
CA VAL A 91 -2.34 -7.92 11.59
C VAL A 91 -2.48 -8.22 13.07
N GLU A 92 -3.20 -9.29 13.37
CA GLU A 92 -3.39 -9.84 14.71
C GLU A 92 -2.95 -11.30 14.78
N LYS A 93 -2.53 -11.75 15.97
CA LYS A 93 -2.35 -13.18 16.25
C LYS A 93 -3.69 -13.79 16.62
N TRP A 94 -3.98 -15.00 16.14
CA TRP A 94 -5.18 -15.76 16.54
C TRP A 94 -5.23 -15.92 18.06
N GLY A 95 -6.36 -15.51 18.66
CA GLY A 95 -6.55 -15.53 20.12
C GLY A 95 -5.86 -14.38 20.86
N GLY A 96 -5.17 -13.48 20.15
CA GLY A 96 -4.72 -12.20 20.67
C GLY A 96 -5.89 -11.22 20.84
N ASN A 97 -5.61 -10.11 21.51
CA ASN A 97 -6.57 -9.03 21.78
C ASN A 97 -6.06 -7.65 21.33
N GLN A 98 -4.92 -7.60 20.64
CA GLN A 98 -4.29 -6.38 20.15
C GLN A 98 -3.61 -6.63 18.81
N ALA A 99 -3.62 -5.61 17.96
CA ALA A 99 -2.86 -5.59 16.71
C ALA A 99 -1.36 -5.72 17.01
N LEU A 100 -0.69 -6.59 16.25
CA LEU A 100 0.78 -6.70 16.26
C LEU A 100 1.42 -5.53 15.49
N SER A 101 0.78 -5.12 14.40
CA SER A 101 1.18 -3.99 13.56
C SER A 101 0.03 -3.60 12.64
N GLY A 102 0.13 -2.42 12.04
CA GLY A 102 -0.83 -1.94 11.05
C GLY A 102 -0.66 -0.46 10.74
N THR A 103 -1.36 0.00 9.71
CA THR A 103 -1.45 1.42 9.38
C THR A 103 -2.22 2.21 10.45
N TRP A 104 -3.01 1.54 11.29
CA TRP A 104 -3.81 2.16 12.36
C TRP A 104 -3.02 2.44 13.62
N THR A 105 -2.00 1.63 13.88
CA THR A 105 -1.09 1.80 15.00
C THR A 105 0.01 2.83 14.70
N ALA A 106 0.11 3.30 13.45
CA ALA A 106 1.09 4.28 13.05
C ALA A 106 0.76 5.67 13.63
N ALA A 107 1.75 6.32 14.23
CA ALA A 107 1.60 7.67 14.76
C ALA A 107 1.24 8.67 13.64
N THR A 108 0.23 9.49 13.90
CA THR A 108 -0.15 10.62 13.04
C THR A 108 0.68 11.85 13.40
N ALA A 109 1.12 12.63 12.41
CA ALA A 109 1.86 13.88 12.63
C ALA A 109 0.95 15.07 13.05
N GLY A 110 -0.10 14.80 13.83
CA GLY A 110 -1.09 15.77 14.32
C GLY A 110 -2.51 15.60 13.75
N ASP A 111 -3.49 16.18 14.42
CA ASP A 111 -4.93 15.94 14.20
C ASP A 111 -5.46 16.38 12.83
N LYS A 112 -4.76 17.30 12.15
CA LYS A 112 -5.13 17.81 10.81
C LYS A 112 -4.36 17.13 9.67
N THR A 113 -3.41 16.27 10.00
CA THR A 113 -2.57 15.57 9.03
C THR A 113 -3.27 14.28 8.61
N PRO A 114 -3.38 13.98 7.30
CA PRO A 114 -3.94 12.71 6.87
C PRO A 114 -3.19 11.53 7.49
N ARG A 115 -3.94 10.48 7.82
CA ARG A 115 -3.38 9.30 8.47
C ARG A 115 -2.39 8.60 7.53
N ARG A 116 -1.36 8.02 8.14
CA ARG A 116 -0.37 7.23 7.40
C ARG A 116 -0.97 5.96 6.85
N GLN A 117 -0.61 5.65 5.61
CA GLN A 117 -1.01 4.49 4.84
C GLN A 117 0.23 3.90 4.20
N SER A 118 0.15 2.63 3.85
CA SER A 118 1.19 1.96 3.09
C SER A 118 0.97 2.28 1.61
N VAL A 119 2.05 2.58 0.89
CA VAL A 119 2.02 2.80 -0.55
C VAL A 119 3.07 1.86 -1.14
N GLU A 120 2.63 0.92 -1.97
CA GLU A 120 3.44 -0.22 -2.40
C GLU A 120 3.31 -0.43 -3.90
N GLN A 121 4.22 -1.23 -4.47
CA GLN A 121 4.08 -1.75 -5.82
C GLN A 121 3.85 -3.26 -5.77
N VAL A 122 2.73 -3.73 -6.34
CA VAL A 122 2.37 -5.15 -6.33
C VAL A 122 3.44 -5.98 -7.04
N GLY A 123 3.95 -7.00 -6.36
CA GLY A 123 5.01 -7.88 -6.88
C GLY A 123 6.43 -7.32 -6.71
N LYS A 124 6.60 -6.20 -6.00
CA LYS A 124 7.89 -5.77 -5.46
C LYS A 124 8.00 -6.13 -3.99
N GLN A 125 9.23 -6.31 -3.53
CA GLN A 125 9.51 -6.48 -2.11
C GLN A 125 9.12 -5.20 -1.36
N SER A 126 8.25 -5.35 -0.37
CA SER A 126 7.88 -4.26 0.55
C SER A 126 8.68 -4.39 1.85
N GLN A 127 9.01 -3.25 2.45
CA GLN A 127 9.60 -3.19 3.79
C GLN A 127 8.53 -3.38 4.89
N GLN A 128 7.25 -3.16 4.55
CA GLN A 128 6.14 -3.15 5.52
C GLN A 128 5.27 -4.40 5.43
N LEU A 129 5.11 -4.94 4.22
CA LEU A 129 4.18 -6.03 3.94
C LEU A 129 4.90 -7.27 3.41
N PRO A 130 4.59 -8.47 3.93
CA PRO A 130 5.02 -9.72 3.30
C PRO A 130 4.47 -9.84 1.88
N GLU A 131 5.24 -10.45 0.98
CA GLU A 131 4.84 -10.59 -0.42
C GLU A 131 3.52 -11.36 -0.58
N SER A 132 3.29 -12.38 0.25
CA SER A 132 2.05 -13.16 0.28
C SER A 132 0.82 -12.28 0.53
N ILE A 133 0.96 -11.29 1.42
CA ILE A 133 -0.10 -10.35 1.81
C ILE A 133 -0.31 -9.32 0.71
N LEU A 134 0.77 -8.72 0.19
CA LEU A 134 0.68 -7.76 -0.90
C LEU A 134 0.07 -8.41 -2.16
N ASN A 135 0.41 -9.66 -2.44
CA ASN A 135 -0.15 -10.39 -3.58
C ASN A 135 -1.65 -10.72 -3.43
N ALA A 136 -2.21 -10.72 -2.22
CA ALA A 136 -3.63 -11.01 -1.99
C ALA A 136 -4.58 -9.93 -2.55
N VAL A 137 -4.07 -8.72 -2.83
CA VAL A 137 -4.85 -7.64 -3.44
C VAL A 137 -4.98 -7.79 -4.96
N LYS A 138 -4.18 -8.64 -5.61
CA LYS A 138 -4.25 -8.88 -7.06
C LYS A 138 -5.63 -9.39 -7.46
N GLY A 139 -6.18 -8.80 -8.52
CA GLY A 139 -7.53 -9.11 -9.01
C GLY A 139 -8.66 -8.52 -8.17
N LYS A 140 -8.37 -7.92 -7.01
CA LYS A 140 -9.35 -7.22 -6.17
C LYS A 140 -9.50 -5.78 -6.65
N LYS A 141 -10.54 -5.11 -6.18
CA LYS A 141 -10.84 -3.73 -6.58
C LYS A 141 -10.58 -2.75 -5.43
N PRO A 142 -10.14 -1.51 -5.68
CA PRO A 142 -10.11 -0.48 -4.66
C PRO A 142 -11.46 -0.36 -3.92
N GLY A 143 -11.41 -0.23 -2.59
CA GLY A 143 -12.55 -0.30 -1.69
C GLY A 143 -12.96 -1.71 -1.27
N SER A 144 -12.20 -2.74 -1.62
CA SER A 144 -12.43 -4.09 -1.08
C SER A 144 -11.92 -4.19 0.36
N ARG A 145 -12.37 -5.21 1.09
CA ARG A 145 -11.73 -5.69 2.34
C ARG A 145 -11.40 -7.15 2.21
N ILE A 146 -10.16 -7.50 2.49
CA ILE A 146 -9.59 -8.84 2.29
C ILE A 146 -9.09 -9.34 3.64
N LEU A 147 -9.43 -10.58 3.98
CA LEU A 147 -8.84 -11.32 5.07
C LEU A 147 -7.85 -12.33 4.50
N VAL A 148 -6.64 -12.37 5.06
CA VAL A 148 -5.68 -13.45 4.85
C VAL A 148 -5.32 -14.03 6.22
N GLN A 149 -5.67 -15.29 6.44
CA GLN A 149 -5.36 -16.01 7.67
C GLN A 149 -4.47 -17.20 7.35
N GLY A 150 -3.38 -17.38 8.08
CA GLY A 150 -2.42 -18.47 7.84
C GLY A 150 -1.37 -18.53 8.92
N THR A 151 -0.51 -19.54 8.88
CA THR A 151 0.59 -19.63 9.85
C THR A 151 1.62 -18.53 9.58
N ALA A 152 2.32 -18.09 10.61
CA ALA A 152 3.39 -17.10 10.49
C ALA A 152 4.51 -17.60 9.57
N GLY A 153 4.82 -18.91 9.61
CA GLY A 153 5.77 -19.53 8.70
C GLY A 153 5.33 -19.43 7.24
N ASP A 154 4.07 -19.73 6.94
CA ASP A 154 3.54 -19.68 5.57
C ASP A 154 3.43 -18.24 5.04
N LEU A 155 3.04 -17.29 5.91
CA LEU A 155 2.77 -15.91 5.48
C LEU A 155 4.01 -15.03 5.45
N LEU A 156 4.91 -15.16 6.44
CA LEU A 156 6.10 -14.32 6.56
C LEU A 156 7.33 -14.96 5.91
N GLY A 157 7.38 -16.29 5.83
CA GLY A 157 8.51 -17.03 5.27
C GLY A 157 9.83 -16.67 5.95
N GLU A 158 10.82 -16.33 5.14
CA GLU A 158 12.17 -15.93 5.59
C GLU A 158 12.16 -14.63 6.41
N ASN A 159 11.12 -13.79 6.29
CA ASN A 159 10.99 -12.56 7.07
C ASN A 159 10.43 -12.80 8.48
N LEU A 160 10.09 -14.04 8.84
CA LEU A 160 9.71 -14.37 10.21
C LEU A 160 10.88 -14.10 11.16
N ASN A 161 10.67 -13.21 12.12
CA ASN A 161 11.63 -12.93 13.19
C ASN A 161 11.21 -13.65 14.50
N PRO A 162 11.83 -14.78 14.87
CA PRO A 162 11.46 -15.50 16.10
C PRO A 162 11.70 -14.67 17.37
N SER A 163 12.64 -13.71 17.34
CA SER A 163 12.91 -12.80 18.46
C SER A 163 11.77 -11.81 18.71
N ALA A 164 10.84 -11.65 17.77
CA ALA A 164 9.62 -10.86 17.95
C ALA A 164 8.52 -11.61 18.73
N GLY A 165 8.81 -12.80 19.28
CA GLY A 165 7.84 -13.59 20.06
C GLY A 165 6.82 -14.34 19.22
N LEU A 166 7.07 -14.50 17.92
CA LEU A 166 6.21 -15.19 16.98
C LEU A 166 6.84 -16.51 16.53
N ALA A 167 6.16 -17.62 16.79
CA ALA A 167 6.57 -18.94 16.32
C ALA A 167 6.00 -19.21 14.92
N ALA A 168 6.68 -20.02 14.12
CA ALA A 168 6.23 -20.34 12.75
C ALA A 168 4.80 -20.93 12.71
N LYS A 169 4.40 -21.67 13.76
CA LYS A 169 3.06 -22.27 13.89
C LYS A 169 1.98 -21.31 14.38
N ASP A 170 2.35 -20.11 14.83
CA ASP A 170 1.37 -19.12 15.28
C ASP A 170 0.52 -18.69 14.08
N VAL A 171 -0.79 -18.57 14.26
CA VAL A 171 -1.69 -18.17 13.18
C VAL A 171 -1.87 -16.65 13.22
N LEU A 172 -1.64 -16.01 12.08
CA LEU A 172 -1.85 -14.58 11.87
C LEU A 172 -3.15 -14.36 11.10
N ILE A 173 -3.80 -13.24 11.39
CA ILE A 173 -5.00 -12.74 10.72
C ILE A 173 -4.65 -11.35 10.19
N TRP A 174 -4.48 -11.24 8.88
CA TRP A 174 -4.30 -9.98 8.18
C TRP A 174 -5.64 -9.49 7.63
N VAL A 175 -5.93 -8.22 7.85
CA VAL A 175 -7.04 -7.52 7.18
C VAL A 175 -6.44 -6.41 6.34
N ILE A 176 -6.74 -6.40 5.05
CA ILE A 176 -6.18 -5.47 4.06
C ILE A 176 -7.32 -4.80 3.30
N ASP A 177 -7.29 -3.48 3.26
CA ASP A 177 -8.19 -2.62 2.51
C ASP A 177 -7.37 -1.89 1.42
N PRO A 178 -7.40 -2.34 0.15
CA PRO A 178 -6.88 -1.54 -0.94
C PRO A 178 -7.72 -0.27 -1.12
N VAL A 179 -7.15 0.88 -0.79
CA VAL A 179 -7.84 2.18 -0.85
C VAL A 179 -7.82 2.75 -2.26
N GLY A 180 -6.70 2.60 -2.95
CA GLY A 180 -6.50 3.06 -4.32
C GLY A 180 -5.52 2.16 -5.06
N ALA A 181 -5.60 2.18 -6.38
CA ALA A 181 -4.61 1.55 -7.26
C ALA A 181 -4.46 2.36 -8.55
N ASP A 182 -3.24 2.47 -9.05
CA ASP A 182 -2.96 3.08 -10.36
C ASP A 182 -1.79 2.38 -11.06
N ALA A 183 -1.85 2.37 -12.40
CA ALA A 183 -0.83 1.80 -13.25
C ALA A 183 0.05 2.92 -13.80
N VAL A 184 1.30 2.98 -13.34
CA VAL A 184 2.31 3.94 -13.82
C VAL A 184 3.50 3.18 -14.36
N ASP A 185 3.96 3.52 -15.56
CA ASP A 185 5.20 2.96 -16.10
C ASP A 185 6.37 3.43 -15.23
N VAL A 186 7.13 2.48 -14.69
CA VAL A 186 8.31 2.76 -13.86
C VAL A 186 9.41 3.49 -14.62
N LYS A 187 9.33 3.57 -15.95
CA LYS A 187 10.25 4.36 -16.80
C LYS A 187 9.63 5.67 -17.30
N ALA A 188 8.42 6.02 -16.88
CA ALA A 188 7.80 7.28 -17.24
C ALA A 188 8.61 8.47 -16.74
N GLU A 189 8.39 9.61 -17.38
CA GLU A 189 9.07 10.88 -17.10
C GLU A 189 8.03 11.99 -17.02
N ALA A 190 8.40 13.14 -16.46
CA ALA A 190 7.53 14.30 -16.46
C ALA A 190 7.18 14.74 -17.90
N GLU A 191 5.89 14.92 -18.17
CA GLU A 191 5.36 15.41 -19.45
C GLU A 191 4.65 16.76 -19.25
N GLY A 192 5.07 17.76 -20.02
CA GLY A 192 4.48 19.09 -19.93
C GLY A 192 5.28 20.16 -20.66
N THR A 193 4.97 21.42 -20.36
CA THR A 193 5.66 22.57 -20.96
C THR A 193 6.86 22.97 -20.13
N GLN A 194 8.01 23.20 -20.76
CA GLN A 194 9.19 23.76 -20.11
C GLN A 194 8.85 25.11 -19.46
N ALA A 195 9.12 25.23 -18.17
CA ALA A 195 8.94 26.47 -17.42
C ALA A 195 10.24 27.31 -17.46
N ALA A 196 10.10 28.60 -17.15
CA ALA A 196 11.24 29.52 -17.09
C ALA A 196 12.19 29.16 -15.95
N SER A 197 13.50 29.30 -16.22
CA SER A 197 14.53 29.10 -15.21
C SER A 197 14.65 30.30 -14.28
N GLU A 198 14.69 30.07 -12.97
CA GLU A 198 14.96 31.10 -11.97
C GLU A 198 16.47 31.21 -11.71
N ALA A 199 16.97 32.45 -11.59
CA ALA A 199 18.38 32.69 -11.34
C ALA A 199 18.75 32.34 -9.89
N GLY A 200 19.92 31.71 -9.68
CA GLY A 200 20.45 31.39 -8.35
C GLY A 200 20.07 30.01 -7.82
N LEU A 201 19.16 29.29 -8.49
CA LEU A 201 18.86 27.89 -8.19
C LEU A 201 19.75 26.92 -9.00
N PRO A 202 19.90 25.66 -8.54
CA PRO A 202 20.64 24.63 -9.28
C PRO A 202 20.15 24.42 -10.71
N GLU A 203 21.09 24.26 -11.65
CA GLU A 203 20.78 23.91 -13.04
C GLU A 203 20.48 22.42 -13.15
N VAL A 204 19.47 22.06 -13.93
CA VAL A 204 19.02 20.68 -14.09
C VAL A 204 19.07 20.27 -15.57
N LYS A 205 19.76 19.16 -15.83
CA LYS A 205 19.73 18.45 -17.11
C LYS A 205 19.15 17.07 -16.87
N ALA A 206 18.01 16.79 -17.49
CA ALA A 206 17.31 15.53 -17.32
C ALA A 206 17.25 14.79 -18.65
N PRO A 207 18.30 14.04 -19.01
CA PRO A 207 18.28 13.20 -20.20
C PRO A 207 17.22 12.11 -20.07
N SER A 208 16.56 11.78 -21.18
CA SER A 208 15.51 10.77 -21.18
C SER A 208 15.99 9.41 -20.69
N GLN A 209 15.14 8.77 -19.89
CA GLN A 209 15.27 7.48 -19.22
C GLN A 209 16.52 7.36 -18.35
N LYS A 210 16.95 8.45 -17.73
CA LYS A 210 18.15 8.52 -16.89
C LYS A 210 17.95 9.48 -15.73
N ALA A 211 18.74 9.28 -14.68
CA ALA A 211 18.82 10.20 -13.56
C ALA A 211 19.17 11.62 -14.03
N ALA A 212 18.46 12.61 -13.50
CA ALA A 212 18.79 14.00 -13.73
C ALA A 212 20.18 14.34 -13.21
N THR A 213 20.94 15.13 -13.97
CA THR A 213 22.18 15.77 -13.52
C THR A 213 21.84 17.14 -12.94
N ILE A 214 22.21 17.35 -11.69
CA ILE A 214 21.95 18.58 -10.93
C ILE A 214 23.30 19.29 -10.72
N THR A 215 23.40 20.55 -11.15
CA THR A 215 24.60 21.36 -10.99
C THR A 215 24.33 22.48 -9.99
N VAL A 216 24.92 22.37 -8.80
CA VAL A 216 24.80 23.38 -7.75
C VAL A 216 25.72 24.58 -8.08
N PRO A 217 25.24 25.83 -7.98
CA PRO A 217 26.04 27.01 -8.31
C PRO A 217 27.22 27.18 -7.33
N LYS A 218 28.42 27.38 -7.88
CA LYS A 218 29.64 27.60 -7.09
C LYS A 218 29.62 28.98 -6.43
N GLY A 219 30.06 29.04 -5.17
CA GLY A 219 30.19 30.30 -4.42
C GLY A 219 28.86 30.89 -3.93
N VAL A 220 27.74 30.22 -4.20
CA VAL A 220 26.41 30.61 -3.69
C VAL A 220 26.12 29.84 -2.40
N LYS A 221 25.67 30.55 -1.36
CA LYS A 221 25.27 29.93 -0.10
C LYS A 221 23.95 29.19 -0.30
N ALA A 222 23.83 28.03 0.34
CA ALA A 222 22.59 27.27 0.36
C ALA A 222 21.45 28.12 0.97
N PRO A 223 20.24 28.08 0.38
CA PRO A 223 19.05 28.68 0.97
C PRO A 223 18.80 28.18 2.40
N LYS A 224 18.32 29.06 3.28
CA LYS A 224 17.93 28.70 4.66
C LYS A 224 16.49 28.21 4.76
N ASP A 225 15.69 28.58 3.78
CA ASP A 225 14.29 28.20 3.64
C ASP A 225 14.13 27.17 2.51
N LEU A 226 12.96 26.54 2.44
CA LEU A 226 12.63 25.66 1.33
C LEU A 226 12.46 26.49 0.05
N GLU A 227 13.30 26.24 -0.95
CA GLU A 227 13.09 26.76 -2.30
C GLU A 227 12.51 25.67 -3.19
N GLN A 228 11.63 26.06 -4.10
CA GLN A 228 11.00 25.15 -5.05
C GLN A 228 10.82 25.83 -6.40
N GLN A 229 11.01 25.09 -7.48
CA GLN A 229 10.80 25.58 -8.83
C GLN A 229 10.20 24.48 -9.69
N VAL A 230 9.11 24.81 -10.40
CA VAL A 230 8.58 23.92 -11.45
C VAL A 230 9.43 24.12 -12.70
N LEU A 231 10.05 23.05 -13.20
CA LEU A 231 10.90 23.02 -14.39
C LEU A 231 10.12 22.56 -15.63
N ILE A 232 9.22 21.60 -15.43
CA ILE A 232 8.23 21.19 -16.44
C ILE A 232 6.87 21.32 -15.77
N LYS A 233 5.96 22.05 -16.41
CA LYS A 233 4.58 22.23 -15.95
C LYS A 233 3.70 21.17 -16.60
N GLY A 234 3.33 20.16 -15.81
CA GLY A 234 2.33 19.16 -16.13
C GLY A 234 0.92 19.71 -16.08
N SER A 235 0.00 18.95 -16.64
CA SER A 235 -1.44 19.28 -16.73
C SER A 235 -2.33 18.24 -16.04
N GLY A 236 -1.73 17.25 -15.38
CA GLY A 236 -2.44 16.20 -14.68
C GLY A 236 -3.10 16.69 -13.38
N LYS A 237 -3.68 15.74 -12.65
CA LYS A 237 -4.39 16.04 -11.40
C LYS A 237 -3.46 16.67 -10.37
N LYS A 238 -4.03 17.52 -9.52
CA LYS A 238 -3.32 18.11 -8.39
C LYS A 238 -3.01 17.04 -7.34
N VAL A 239 -1.81 17.07 -6.80
CA VAL A 239 -1.36 16.23 -5.68
C VAL A 239 -1.97 16.75 -4.38
N GLU A 240 -2.64 15.87 -3.65
CA GLU A 240 -3.28 16.15 -2.37
C GLU A 240 -2.56 15.44 -1.23
N ALA A 241 -2.58 16.04 -0.04
CA ALA A 241 -2.02 15.40 1.16
C ALA A 241 -2.77 14.10 1.47
N GLY A 242 -2.01 13.05 1.84
CA GLY A 242 -2.53 11.71 2.13
C GLY A 242 -2.46 10.74 0.95
N GLN A 243 -2.27 11.22 -0.27
CA GLN A 243 -2.10 10.38 -1.46
C GLN A 243 -0.73 9.69 -1.49
N GLY A 244 -0.65 8.55 -2.17
CA GLY A 244 0.59 7.98 -2.63
C GLY A 244 1.08 8.71 -3.87
N LEU A 245 2.16 9.47 -3.76
CA LEU A 245 2.87 10.11 -4.85
C LEU A 245 3.76 9.08 -5.55
N ILE A 246 3.57 8.87 -6.85
CA ILE A 246 4.45 8.02 -7.67
C ILE A 246 5.41 8.95 -8.41
N ALA A 247 6.71 8.79 -8.20
CA ALA A 247 7.71 9.72 -8.68
C ALA A 247 9.00 9.07 -9.16
N GLN A 248 9.63 9.71 -10.15
CA GLN A 248 11.07 9.56 -10.37
C GLN A 248 11.80 10.71 -9.69
N TYR A 249 12.97 10.44 -9.12
CA TYR A 249 13.75 11.48 -8.47
C TYR A 249 15.26 11.25 -8.56
N THR A 250 15.99 12.35 -8.45
CA THR A 250 17.42 12.38 -8.14
C THR A 250 17.67 13.34 -7.00
N GLY A 251 18.44 12.92 -6.00
CA GLY A 251 18.88 13.74 -4.87
C GLY A 251 20.40 13.92 -4.86
N VAL A 252 20.85 15.17 -4.73
CA VAL A 252 22.27 15.53 -4.51
C VAL A 252 22.42 16.38 -3.25
N LYS A 253 23.59 16.33 -2.62
CA LYS A 253 23.96 17.27 -1.55
C LYS A 253 24.34 18.62 -2.14
N TRP A 254 23.89 19.72 -1.55
CA TRP A 254 24.27 21.06 -1.99
C TRP A 254 25.78 21.29 -1.86
N GLU A 255 26.39 20.77 -0.78
CA GLU A 255 27.75 21.12 -0.37
C GLU A 255 28.83 20.69 -1.36
N ASP A 256 28.66 19.52 -1.97
CA ASP A 256 29.63 18.91 -2.90
C ASP A 256 29.01 18.51 -4.24
N GLY A 257 27.69 18.64 -4.42
CA GLY A 257 26.97 18.18 -5.60
C GLY A 257 26.91 16.66 -5.74
N ALA A 258 27.33 15.90 -4.73
CA ALA A 258 27.35 14.45 -4.82
C ALA A 258 25.94 13.88 -4.73
N LYS A 259 25.60 13.00 -5.69
CA LYS A 259 24.38 12.21 -5.66
C LYS A 259 24.38 11.28 -4.45
N PHE A 260 23.33 11.35 -3.65
CA PHE A 260 23.14 10.42 -2.53
C PHE A 260 22.02 9.41 -2.81
N ASP A 261 21.06 9.73 -3.69
CA ASP A 261 19.98 8.80 -4.03
C ASP A 261 19.34 9.12 -5.39
N SER A 262 18.79 8.10 -6.04
CA SER A 262 17.93 8.23 -7.20
C SER A 262 17.08 6.98 -7.41
N SER A 263 15.79 7.17 -7.72
CA SER A 263 14.88 6.09 -8.09
C SER A 263 15.36 5.27 -9.30
N TRP A 264 16.12 5.89 -10.22
CA TRP A 264 16.73 5.19 -11.36
C TRP A 264 17.75 4.14 -10.95
N ASP A 265 18.44 4.31 -9.82
CA ASP A 265 19.37 3.32 -9.28
C ASP A 265 18.60 2.13 -8.65
N HIS A 266 17.31 2.31 -8.34
CA HIS A 266 16.43 1.32 -7.71
C HIS A 266 15.44 0.67 -8.69
N GLY A 267 15.66 0.87 -10.00
CA GLY A 267 14.87 0.22 -11.05
C GLY A 267 13.68 1.03 -11.58
N GLY A 268 13.54 2.31 -11.19
CA GLY A 268 12.57 3.24 -11.77
C GLY A 268 11.67 3.88 -10.72
N ALA A 269 10.51 4.38 -11.16
CA ALA A 269 9.59 5.16 -10.34
C ALA A 269 9.23 4.45 -9.03
N THR A 270 9.24 5.23 -7.95
CA THR A 270 8.95 4.77 -6.59
C THR A 270 7.76 5.54 -6.04
N ALA A 271 7.01 4.92 -5.13
CA ALA A 271 5.85 5.55 -4.51
C ALA A 271 6.09 5.89 -3.04
N PHE A 272 5.57 7.04 -2.63
CA PHE A 272 5.70 7.57 -1.27
C PHE A 272 4.38 8.20 -0.85
N GLN A 273 3.95 8.02 0.40
CA GLN A 273 2.82 8.80 0.89
C GLN A 273 3.26 10.24 1.19
N ILE A 274 2.54 11.22 0.62
CA ILE A 274 2.91 12.64 0.70
C ILE A 274 1.96 13.42 1.61
N GLY A 275 2.47 14.42 2.32
CA GLY A 275 1.72 15.29 3.21
C GLY A 275 1.30 14.62 4.52
N THR A 276 1.96 13.53 4.92
CA THR A 276 1.66 12.76 6.15
C THR A 276 2.83 12.66 7.13
N GLY A 277 3.93 13.36 6.83
CA GLY A 277 5.20 13.25 7.55
C GLY A 277 5.92 11.93 7.30
N SER A 278 5.52 11.15 6.29
CA SER A 278 6.16 9.87 5.93
C SER A 278 7.43 10.04 5.10
N VAL A 279 7.64 11.23 4.54
CA VAL A 279 8.88 11.64 3.85
C VAL A 279 9.46 12.88 4.52
N VAL A 280 10.64 13.33 4.06
CA VAL A 280 11.23 14.58 4.56
C VAL A 280 10.26 15.75 4.41
N THR A 281 10.21 16.64 5.42
CA THR A 281 9.22 17.73 5.48
C THR A 281 9.25 18.64 4.25
N GLY A 282 10.42 18.81 3.62
CA GLY A 282 10.55 19.57 2.37
C GLY A 282 9.79 18.97 1.19
N TRP A 283 9.65 17.65 1.11
CA TRP A 283 8.80 17.00 0.09
C TRP A 283 7.32 17.25 0.39
N ASP A 284 6.88 17.02 1.64
CA ASP A 284 5.49 17.25 2.05
C ASP A 284 5.04 18.68 1.76
N LYS A 285 5.88 19.68 2.05
CA LYS A 285 5.58 21.09 1.77
C LYS A 285 5.75 21.46 0.29
N GLY A 286 6.73 20.86 -0.38
CA GLY A 286 7.14 21.23 -1.73
C GLY A 286 6.28 20.62 -2.84
N LEU A 287 5.75 19.42 -2.63
CA LEU A 287 5.08 18.64 -3.68
C LEU A 287 3.55 18.62 -3.55
N VAL A 288 3.00 18.80 -2.35
CA VAL A 288 1.55 18.97 -2.18
C VAL A 288 1.10 20.21 -2.97
N GLY A 289 0.07 20.02 -3.78
CA GLY A 289 -0.51 21.04 -4.65
C GLY A 289 0.20 21.26 -5.99
N LYS A 290 1.26 20.52 -6.28
CA LYS A 290 1.80 20.36 -7.65
C LYS A 290 0.90 19.45 -8.47
N ASN A 291 1.20 19.29 -9.76
CA ASN A 291 0.39 18.50 -10.69
C ASN A 291 1.14 17.26 -11.13
N VAL A 292 0.40 16.18 -11.41
CA VAL A 292 0.94 15.06 -12.18
C VAL A 292 1.44 15.58 -13.54
N GLY A 293 2.63 15.14 -13.92
CA GLY A 293 3.42 15.63 -15.05
C GLY A 293 4.40 16.75 -14.69
N ASP A 294 4.33 17.35 -13.49
CA ASP A 294 5.32 18.36 -13.10
C ASP A 294 6.70 17.71 -12.90
N ARG A 295 7.75 18.39 -13.38
CA ARG A 295 9.13 18.22 -12.88
C ARG A 295 9.42 19.37 -11.92
N VAL A 296 9.79 19.06 -10.69
CA VAL A 296 9.99 20.03 -9.62
C VAL A 296 11.42 19.93 -9.08
N LEU A 297 12.12 21.05 -9.06
CA LEU A 297 13.36 21.24 -8.31
C LEU A 297 13.00 21.67 -6.88
N LEU A 298 13.58 21.01 -5.89
CA LEU A 298 13.48 21.38 -4.47
C LEU A 298 14.87 21.59 -3.90
N VAL A 299 15.06 22.66 -3.12
CA VAL A 299 16.24 22.87 -2.29
C VAL A 299 15.79 22.88 -0.83
N ILE A 300 16.18 21.85 -0.09
CA ILE A 300 15.64 21.51 1.22
C ILE A 300 16.73 21.72 2.27
N PRO A 301 16.60 22.73 3.15
CA PRO A 301 17.56 22.95 4.24
C PRO A 301 17.51 21.78 5.24
N PRO A 302 18.56 21.55 6.05
CA PRO A 302 18.64 20.41 6.96
C PRO A 302 17.43 20.29 7.90
N SER A 303 16.89 21.41 8.38
CA SER A 303 15.72 21.47 9.27
C SER A 303 14.42 20.91 8.64
N LEU A 304 14.34 20.87 7.31
CA LEU A 304 13.23 20.29 6.55
C LEU A 304 13.62 18.98 5.85
N GLY A 305 14.89 18.56 5.98
CA GLY A 305 15.45 17.30 5.53
C GLY A 305 15.65 16.33 6.69
N TYR A 306 16.89 15.87 6.88
CA TYR A 306 17.27 14.88 7.89
C TYR A 306 17.79 15.47 9.21
N GLY A 307 17.67 16.78 9.45
CA GLY A 307 18.26 17.44 10.62
C GLY A 307 17.72 16.98 11.97
N ALA A 308 16.52 16.39 12.02
CA ALA A 308 15.95 15.77 13.22
C ALA A 308 16.49 14.34 13.50
N SER A 309 17.27 13.78 12.58
CA SER A 309 17.84 12.43 12.66
C SER A 309 19.36 12.51 12.76
N PRO A 310 19.93 12.76 13.96
CA PRO A 310 21.35 13.06 14.11
C PRO A 310 22.28 11.90 13.73
N SER A 311 21.78 10.68 13.65
CA SER A 311 22.50 9.50 13.16
C SER A 311 22.58 9.41 11.64
N SER A 312 21.81 10.22 10.90
CA SER A 312 21.86 10.24 9.44
C SER A 312 23.10 10.98 8.95
N GLU A 313 23.80 10.40 7.98
CA GLU A 313 24.93 11.07 7.31
C GLU A 313 24.50 12.37 6.59
N LEU A 314 23.20 12.51 6.30
CA LEU A 314 22.61 13.69 5.65
C LEU A 314 22.10 14.74 6.65
N ALA A 315 22.24 14.52 7.96
CA ALA A 315 21.62 15.37 8.99
C ALA A 315 22.04 16.85 8.93
N LYS A 316 23.23 17.15 8.37
CA LYS A 316 23.79 18.50 8.27
C LYS A 316 23.68 19.11 6.88
N ASN A 317 23.19 18.35 5.90
CA ASN A 317 23.24 18.72 4.50
C ASN A 317 21.98 19.45 4.05
N THR A 318 22.17 20.46 3.20
CA THR A 318 21.08 20.95 2.33
C THR A 318 20.95 19.98 1.16
N LEU A 319 19.74 19.53 0.87
CA LEU A 319 19.48 18.54 -0.16
C LEU A 319 18.84 19.21 -1.36
N VAL A 320 19.30 18.86 -2.56
CA VAL A 320 18.66 19.28 -3.81
C VAL A 320 18.03 18.07 -4.47
N PHE A 321 16.73 18.14 -4.71
CA PHE A 321 15.99 17.10 -5.42
C PHE A 321 15.45 17.62 -6.75
N VAL A 322 15.48 16.77 -7.76
CA VAL A 322 14.62 16.90 -8.94
C VAL A 322 13.64 15.76 -8.89
N VAL A 323 12.34 16.07 -8.94
CA VAL A 323 11.25 15.11 -8.79
C VAL A 323 10.30 15.24 -9.97
N ASP A 324 10.10 14.15 -10.70
CA ASP A 324 9.04 14.02 -11.70
C ASP A 324 7.84 13.37 -11.04
N ILE A 325 6.70 14.06 -11.07
CA ILE A 325 5.45 13.54 -10.52
C ILE A 325 4.73 12.77 -11.62
N LEU A 326 4.66 11.45 -11.49
CA LEU A 326 4.16 10.57 -12.55
C LEU A 326 2.72 10.10 -12.31
N GLY A 327 2.26 10.12 -11.06
CA GLY A 327 0.91 9.71 -10.71
C GLY A 327 0.60 9.85 -9.22
N THR A 328 -0.65 9.57 -8.86
CA THR A 328 -1.13 9.57 -7.48
C THR A 328 -2.10 8.42 -7.24
N VAL A 329 -2.04 7.77 -6.06
CA VAL A 329 -2.89 6.64 -5.66
C VAL A 329 -3.48 6.79 -4.25
#